data_AF-A0A182U920-F1
#
_entry.id   AF-A0A182U920-F1
#
_cell.length_a   1.000
_cell.length_b   1.000
_cell.length_c   1.000
_cell.angle_alpha   90.00
_cell.angle_beta   90.00
_cell.angle_gamma   90.00
#
_symmetry.space_group_name_H-M   'P 1'
#
loop_
_entity.id
_entity.type
_entity.pdbx_description
1 polymer ?
#
loop_
_entity_poly.entity_id
_entity_poly.type
_entity_poly.pdbx_seq_one_letter_code
_entity_poly.pdbx_strand_id
1 'polypeptide(L)'
;MDIEARHSELRTRLDVLGFGHPLPLSAIGIVSAILDDLIQTSEKLKCANQRIEQLHQEKSAWELGVEPYKCDNSRLLAECNALHLELIKQQDKHILANTELRSRVRSLQADKKQLEEKCLAAECKIRELQTGSSESVKSRKDTANKQRKPFISTVRAGTFYQPPKCCEQGGMQQPGGMPPTCRCPCNQMKQVDVLHEVERLRVETQNQQGVIDALKNQVGGGGGNELFY
;
A
#
# COMPACT_ATOMS: atom_id res chain seq x y z
N MET A 1 50.39 55.12 54.93
CA MET A 1 51.43 54.14 54.56
C MET A 1 52.61 54.96 54.06
N ASP A 2 53.78 54.76 54.66
CA ASP A 2 55.00 55.49 54.31
C ASP A 2 55.42 55.18 52.86
N ILE A 3 56.04 56.14 52.17
CA ILE A 3 56.47 56.00 50.76
C ILE A 3 57.52 54.89 50.65
N GLU A 4 58.41 54.80 51.63
CA GLU A 4 59.44 53.76 51.73
C GLU A 4 58.82 52.37 51.92
N ALA A 5 57.76 52.25 52.73
CA ALA A 5 57.04 50.99 52.91
C ALA A 5 56.36 50.52 51.62
N ARG A 6 55.72 51.44 50.87
CA ARG A 6 55.12 51.13 49.55
C ARG A 6 56.18 50.76 48.52
N HIS A 7 57.33 51.44 48.53
CA HIS A 7 58.45 51.12 47.65
C HIS A 7 58.97 49.70 47.91
N SER A 8 59.21 49.34 49.18
CA SER A 8 59.68 48.00 49.57
C SER A 8 58.67 46.91 49.21
N GLU A 9 57.37 47.14 49.42
CA GLU A 9 56.31 46.20 49.07
C GLU A 9 56.22 45.97 47.56
N LEU A 10 56.16 47.05 46.77
CA LEU A 10 56.13 46.98 45.31
C LEU A 10 57.41 46.34 44.75
N ARG A 11 58.57 46.63 45.34
CA ARG A 11 59.85 46.03 44.97
C ARG A 11 59.83 44.52 45.12
N THR A 12 59.34 44.03 46.27
CA THR A 12 59.21 42.60 46.57
C THR A 12 58.29 41.91 45.56
N ARG A 13 57.14 42.52 45.23
CA ARG A 13 56.22 41.99 44.22
C ARG A 13 56.86 41.92 42.83
N LEU A 14 57.61 42.95 42.44
CA LEU A 14 58.33 42.99 41.16
C LEU A 14 59.47 41.98 41.09
N ASP A 15 60.17 41.73 42.22
CA ASP A 15 61.22 40.71 42.30
C ASP A 15 60.68 39.30 42.08
N VAL A 16 59.52 38.97 42.65
CA VAL A 16 58.84 37.69 42.42
C VAL A 16 58.49 37.51 40.94
N LEU A 17 58.18 38.61 40.24
CA LEU A 17 57.90 38.62 38.80
C LEU A 17 59.18 38.61 37.93
N GLY A 18 60.37 38.63 38.54
CA GLY A 18 61.66 38.62 37.84
C GLY A 18 62.15 40.00 37.38
N PHE A 19 61.49 41.08 37.78
CA PHE A 19 61.94 42.43 37.49
C PHE A 19 62.98 42.89 38.52
N GLY A 20 64.25 42.60 38.23
CA GLY A 20 65.40 42.90 39.09
C GLY A 20 65.91 44.35 39.07
N HIS A 21 65.34 45.23 38.24
CA HIS A 21 65.86 46.57 38.02
C HIS A 21 65.50 47.54 39.18
N PRO A 22 66.37 48.51 39.51
CA PRO A 22 66.07 49.52 40.53
C PRO A 22 64.81 50.32 40.16
N LEU A 23 63.86 50.43 41.10
CA LEU A 23 62.62 51.20 40.92
C LEU A 23 62.79 52.64 41.45
N PRO A 24 62.67 53.68 40.60
CA PRO A 24 62.70 55.07 41.06
C PRO A 24 61.49 55.42 41.93
N LEU A 25 61.69 56.28 42.94
CA LEU A 25 60.61 56.73 43.84
C LEU A 25 59.47 57.44 43.08
N SER A 26 59.78 58.17 42.01
CA SER A 26 58.79 58.85 41.16
C SER A 26 57.86 57.90 40.40
N ALA A 27 58.27 56.64 40.20
CA ALA A 27 57.53 55.67 39.42
C ALA A 27 56.61 54.78 40.27
N ILE A 28 56.69 54.83 41.61
CA ILE A 28 55.94 53.93 42.51
C ILE A 28 54.44 53.96 42.24
N GLY A 29 53.86 55.17 42.14
CA GLY A 29 52.42 55.33 41.97
C GLY A 29 51.88 54.71 40.68
N ILE A 30 52.56 54.97 39.56
CA ILE A 30 52.14 54.47 38.25
C ILE A 30 52.38 52.97 38.11
N VAL A 31 53.53 52.46 38.60
CA VAL A 31 53.85 51.03 38.51
C VAL A 31 52.93 50.21 39.41
N SER A 32 52.59 50.71 40.61
CA SER A 32 51.60 50.06 41.48
C SER A 32 50.23 49.99 40.81
N ALA A 33 49.74 51.10 40.24
CA ALA A 33 48.44 51.14 39.59
C ALA A 33 48.36 50.16 38.40
N ILE A 34 49.38 50.14 37.55
CA ILE A 34 49.44 49.22 36.40
C ILE A 34 49.50 47.77 36.89
N LEU A 35 50.30 47.47 37.91
CA LEU A 35 50.41 46.11 38.44
C LEU A 35 49.07 45.63 39.03
N ASP A 36 48.37 46.48 39.76
CA ASP A 36 47.07 46.15 40.34
C ASP A 36 46.00 45.97 39.25
N ASP A 37 46.01 46.80 38.21
CA ASP A 37 45.13 46.64 37.03
C ASP A 37 45.42 45.33 36.27
N LEU A 38 46.69 44.97 36.09
CA LEU A 38 47.10 43.71 35.44
C LEU A 38 46.65 42.49 36.23
N ILE A 39 46.73 42.53 37.56
CA ILE A 39 46.25 41.45 38.42
C ILE A 39 44.73 41.34 38.32
N GLN A 40 44.01 42.47 38.44
CA GLN A 40 42.55 42.47 38.34
C GLN A 40 42.05 42.00 36.98
N THR A 41 42.68 42.43 35.89
CA THR A 41 42.32 41.99 34.53
C THR A 41 42.62 40.51 34.31
N SER A 42 43.75 40.01 34.83
CA SER A 42 44.09 38.59 34.77
C SER A 42 43.10 37.72 35.54
N GLU A 43 42.67 38.14 36.74
CA GLU A 43 41.67 37.40 37.52
C GLU A 43 40.30 37.44 36.84
N LYS A 44 39.88 38.60 36.32
CA LYS A 44 38.64 38.72 35.53
C LYS A 44 38.67 37.82 34.29
N LEU A 45 39.80 37.75 33.59
CA LEU A 45 39.98 36.86 32.44
C LEU A 45 39.86 35.39 32.85
N LYS A 46 40.49 34.99 33.95
CA LYS A 46 40.38 33.64 34.50
C LYS A 46 38.93 33.27 34.85
N CYS A 47 38.21 34.16 35.54
CA CYS A 47 36.79 33.98 35.85
C CYS A 47 35.93 33.90 34.58
N ALA A 48 36.18 34.75 33.58
CA ALA A 48 35.47 34.71 32.32
C ALA A 48 35.69 33.39 31.58
N ASN A 49 36.93 32.90 31.50
CA ASN A 49 37.27 31.61 30.89
C ASN A 49 36.57 30.45 31.61
N GLN A 50 36.55 30.45 32.95
CA GLN A 50 35.80 29.45 33.71
C GLN A 50 34.30 29.48 33.41
N ARG A 51 33.71 30.67 33.28
CA ARG A 51 32.28 30.80 32.95
C ARG A 51 31.99 30.34 31.53
N ILE A 52 32.86 30.65 30.57
CA ILE A 52 32.76 30.17 29.18
C ILE A 52 32.77 28.64 29.16
N GLU A 53 33.69 28.01 29.88
CA GLU A 53 33.77 26.55 29.97
C GLU A 53 32.49 25.93 30.55
N GLN A 54 31.94 26.52 31.62
CA GLN A 54 30.65 26.08 32.18
C GLN A 54 29.50 26.21 31.16
N LEU A 55 29.43 27.34 30.45
CA LEU A 55 28.41 27.54 29.43
C LEU A 55 28.54 26.56 28.27
N HIS A 56 29.76 26.17 27.88
CA HIS A 56 29.98 25.13 26.89
C HIS A 56 29.47 23.77 27.39
N GLN A 57 29.75 23.41 28.64
CA GLN A 57 29.24 22.18 29.24
C GLN A 57 27.72 22.16 29.34
N GLU A 58 27.12 23.26 29.80
CA GLU A 58 25.66 23.43 29.84
C GLU A 58 25.06 23.30 28.44
N LYS A 59 25.64 23.99 27.45
CA LYS A 59 25.20 23.91 26.04
C LYS A 59 25.24 22.46 25.54
N SER A 60 26.35 21.74 25.74
CA SER A 60 26.46 20.35 25.31
C SER A 60 25.44 19.45 26.01
N ALA A 61 25.17 19.67 27.30
CA ALA A 61 24.13 18.94 28.02
C ALA A 61 22.73 19.22 27.44
N TRP A 62 22.43 20.47 27.09
CA TRP A 62 21.16 20.83 26.42
C TRP A 62 21.05 20.21 25.02
N GLU A 63 22.11 20.24 24.23
CA GLU A 63 22.13 19.64 22.89
C GLU A 63 21.86 18.13 22.96
N LEU A 64 22.51 17.43 23.90
CA LEU A 64 22.27 16.01 24.16
C LEU A 64 20.85 15.74 24.69
N GLY A 65 20.33 16.62 25.56
CA GLY A 65 18.99 16.49 26.13
C GLY A 65 17.87 16.67 25.09
N VAL A 66 18.10 17.46 24.04
CA VAL A 66 17.11 17.69 22.97
C VAL A 66 17.13 16.59 21.90
N GLU A 67 18.24 15.86 21.76
CA GLU A 67 18.40 14.85 20.72
C GLU A 67 17.32 13.75 20.70
N PRO A 68 16.88 13.17 21.84
CA PRO A 68 15.80 12.19 21.85
C PRO A 68 14.50 12.72 21.25
N TYR A 69 14.15 13.97 21.56
CA TYR A 69 12.95 14.61 21.02
C TYR A 69 13.05 14.87 19.53
N LYS A 70 14.23 15.21 19.01
CA LYS A 70 14.43 15.33 17.55
C LYS A 70 14.24 13.99 16.86
N CYS A 71 14.87 12.93 17.38
CA CYS A 71 14.73 11.58 16.84
C CYS A 71 13.27 11.11 16.85
N ASP A 72 12.57 11.29 17.98
CA ASP A 72 11.17 10.91 18.11
C ASP A 72 10.27 11.72 17.17
N ASN A 73 10.47 13.04 17.07
CA ASN A 73 9.69 13.87 16.15
C ASN A 73 9.92 13.45 14.69
N SER A 74 11.15 13.16 14.29
CA SER A 74 11.46 12.66 12.95
C SER A 74 10.79 11.31 12.68
N ARG A 75 10.81 10.39 13.65
CA ARG A 75 10.13 9.09 13.54
C ARG A 75 8.62 9.25 13.42
N LEU A 76 8.01 10.04 14.30
CA LEU A 76 6.56 10.29 14.29
C LEU A 76 6.09 10.96 13.01
N LEU A 77 6.86 11.91 12.47
CA LEU A 77 6.56 12.53 11.17
C LEU A 77 6.59 11.51 10.04
N ALA A 78 7.58 10.60 10.02
CA ALA A 78 7.66 9.55 9.03
C ALA A 78 6.46 8.59 9.11
N GLU A 79 6.08 8.16 10.32
CA GLU A 79 4.91 7.31 10.56
C GLU A 79 3.61 8.01 10.16
N CYS A 80 3.42 9.27 10.55
CA CYS A 80 2.25 10.06 10.22
C CYS A 80 2.08 10.22 8.70
N ASN A 81 3.17 10.54 7.99
CA ASN A 81 3.16 10.66 6.53
C ASN A 81 2.86 9.31 5.85
N ALA A 82 3.43 8.21 6.35
CA ALA A 82 3.17 6.88 5.81
C ALA A 82 1.70 6.47 5.99
N LEU A 83 1.14 6.70 7.19
CA LEU A 83 -0.26 6.44 7.49
C LEU A 83 -1.20 7.30 6.66
N HIS A 84 -0.87 8.59 6.47
CA HIS A 84 -1.66 9.49 5.63
C HIS A 84 -1.72 9.01 4.17
N LEU A 85 -0.59 8.60 3.61
CA LEU A 85 -0.53 8.06 2.26
C LEU A 85 -1.29 6.74 2.14
N GLU A 86 -1.21 5.87 3.14
CA GLU A 86 -1.97 4.61 3.12
C GLU A 86 -3.48 4.87 3.22
N LEU A 87 -3.90 5.82 4.05
CA LEU A 87 -5.30 6.22 4.14
C LEU A 87 -5.86 6.71 2.80
N ILE A 88 -5.11 7.55 2.08
CA ILE A 88 -5.49 8.01 0.74
C ILE A 88 -5.62 6.82 -0.22
N LYS A 89 -4.64 5.93 -0.25
CA LYS A 89 -4.67 4.74 -1.12
C LYS A 89 -5.88 3.85 -0.82
N GLN A 90 -6.19 3.64 0.45
CA GLN A 90 -7.36 2.83 0.84
C GLN A 90 -8.66 3.53 0.45
N GLN A 91 -8.75 4.85 0.64
CA GLN A 91 -9.90 5.63 0.18
C GLN A 91 -10.11 5.50 -1.34
N ASP A 92 -9.05 5.64 -2.14
CA ASP A 92 -9.12 5.50 -3.59
C ASP A 92 -9.58 4.09 -4.00
N LYS A 93 -9.01 3.04 -3.40
CA LYS A 93 -9.44 1.64 -3.61
C LYS A 93 -10.91 1.46 -3.27
N HIS A 94 -11.36 2.01 -2.15
CA HIS A 94 -12.75 1.94 -1.72
C HIS A 94 -13.68 2.66 -2.69
N ILE A 95 -13.33 3.85 -3.17
CA ILE A 95 -14.11 4.60 -4.15
C ILE A 95 -14.21 3.83 -5.47
N LEU A 96 -13.10 3.28 -5.96
CA LEU A 96 -13.08 2.48 -7.18
C LEU A 96 -13.97 1.25 -7.06
N ALA A 97 -13.79 0.45 -6.00
CA ALA A 97 -14.61 -0.74 -5.76
C ALA A 97 -16.10 -0.38 -5.62
N ASN A 98 -16.42 0.72 -4.94
CA ASN A 98 -17.80 1.16 -4.75
C ASN A 98 -18.44 1.60 -6.08
N THR A 99 -17.70 2.33 -6.92
CA THR A 99 -18.19 2.76 -8.23
C THR A 99 -18.40 1.59 -9.18
N GLU A 100 -17.49 0.61 -9.20
CA GLU A 100 -17.63 -0.63 -9.95
C GLU A 100 -18.85 -1.44 -9.50
N LEU A 101 -19.00 -1.69 -8.20
CA LEU A 101 -20.14 -2.41 -7.65
C LEU A 101 -21.47 -1.72 -7.97
N ARG A 102 -21.54 -0.39 -7.82
CA ARG A 102 -22.73 0.39 -8.20
C ARG A 102 -23.03 0.27 -9.69
N SER A 103 -22.01 0.26 -10.55
CA SER A 103 -22.17 0.04 -11.98
C SER A 103 -22.74 -1.35 -12.26
N ARG A 104 -22.17 -2.38 -11.64
CA ARG A 104 -22.62 -3.77 -11.79
C ARG A 104 -24.06 -3.96 -11.34
N VAL A 105 -24.46 -3.34 -10.22
CA VAL A 105 -25.84 -3.36 -9.73
C VAL A 105 -26.79 -2.75 -10.77
N ARG A 106 -26.45 -1.59 -11.35
CA ARG A 106 -27.29 -0.97 -12.40
C ARG A 106 -27.40 -1.86 -13.64
N SER A 107 -26.31 -2.47 -14.10
CA SER A 107 -26.33 -3.40 -15.23
C SER A 107 -27.23 -4.60 -14.95
N LEU A 108 -27.07 -5.25 -13.80
CA LEU A 108 -27.89 -6.41 -13.42
C LEU A 108 -29.38 -6.04 -13.25
N GLN A 109 -29.69 -4.85 -12.76
CA GLN A 109 -31.06 -4.35 -12.69
C GLN A 109 -31.67 -4.17 -14.09
N ALA A 110 -30.90 -3.65 -15.05
CA ALA A 110 -31.34 -3.52 -16.43
C ALA A 110 -31.57 -4.89 -17.09
N ASP A 111 -30.62 -5.82 -16.92
CA ASP A 111 -30.72 -7.19 -17.43
C ASP A 111 -31.94 -7.92 -16.84
N LYS A 112 -32.15 -7.79 -15.52
CA LYS A 112 -33.32 -8.34 -14.83
C LYS A 112 -34.62 -7.83 -15.45
N LYS A 113 -34.76 -6.52 -15.63
CA LYS A 113 -35.95 -5.92 -16.24
C LYS A 113 -36.18 -6.45 -17.67
N GLN A 114 -35.11 -6.54 -18.48
CA GLN A 114 -35.21 -7.07 -19.83
C GLN A 114 -35.63 -8.55 -19.85
N LEU A 115 -35.14 -9.35 -18.90
CA LEU A 115 -35.54 -10.75 -18.76
C LEU A 115 -36.99 -10.88 -18.32
N GLU A 116 -37.44 -10.07 -17.36
CA GLU A 116 -38.84 -10.02 -16.92
C GLU A 116 -39.77 -9.68 -18.10
N GLU A 117 -39.42 -8.68 -18.91
CA GLU A 117 -40.18 -8.33 -20.13
C GLU A 117 -40.24 -9.49 -21.13
N LYS A 118 -39.14 -10.22 -21.35
CA LYS A 118 -39.10 -11.41 -22.23
C LYS A 118 -39.93 -12.56 -21.67
N CYS A 119 -39.89 -12.80 -20.37
CA CYS A 119 -40.71 -13.82 -19.70
C CYS A 119 -42.20 -13.50 -19.88
N LEU A 120 -42.61 -12.26 -19.61
CA LEU A 120 -43.99 -11.80 -19.81
C LEU A 120 -44.43 -11.97 -21.28
N ALA A 121 -43.58 -11.60 -22.25
CA ALA A 121 -43.89 -11.79 -23.67
C ALA A 121 -44.05 -13.27 -24.05
N ALA A 122 -43.20 -14.14 -23.51
CA ALA A 122 -43.30 -15.59 -23.73
C ALA A 122 -44.58 -16.17 -23.11
N GLU A 123 -44.95 -15.73 -21.90
CA GLU A 123 -46.19 -16.12 -21.23
C GLU A 123 -47.44 -15.71 -22.02
N CYS A 124 -47.48 -14.48 -22.54
CA CYS A 124 -48.56 -14.02 -23.42
C CYS A 124 -48.67 -14.89 -24.68
N LYS A 125 -47.54 -15.18 -25.34
CA LYS A 125 -47.49 -16.04 -26.53
C LYS A 125 -47.96 -17.47 -26.25
N ILE A 126 -47.59 -18.04 -25.10
CA ILE A 126 -48.09 -19.35 -24.68
C ILE A 126 -49.61 -19.32 -24.52
N ARG A 127 -50.15 -18.27 -23.89
CA ARG A 127 -51.58 -18.10 -23.68
C ARG A 127 -52.35 -18.00 -25.01
N GLU A 128 -51.85 -17.23 -25.98
CA GLU A 128 -52.41 -17.14 -27.33
C GLU A 128 -52.42 -18.48 -28.07
N LEU A 129 -51.32 -19.24 -27.99
CA LEU A 129 -51.25 -20.56 -28.61
C LEU A 129 -52.19 -21.56 -27.95
N GLN A 130 -52.40 -21.48 -26.63
CA GLN A 130 -53.34 -22.33 -25.90
C GLN A 130 -54.80 -22.02 -26.27
N THR A 131 -55.18 -20.75 -26.41
CA THR A 131 -56.55 -20.36 -26.82
C THR A 131 -56.82 -20.73 -28.28
N GLY A 132 -55.89 -20.46 -29.21
CA GLY A 132 -55.99 -20.88 -30.62
C GLY A 132 -55.95 -22.40 -30.83
N SER A 133 -55.28 -23.14 -29.95
CA SER A 133 -55.36 -24.61 -29.94
C SER A 133 -56.75 -25.10 -29.48
N SER A 134 -57.43 -24.40 -28.58
CA SER A 134 -58.79 -24.76 -28.15
C SER A 134 -59.84 -24.56 -29.25
N GLU A 135 -59.70 -23.53 -30.10
CA GLU A 135 -60.60 -23.28 -31.24
C GLU A 135 -60.38 -24.29 -32.37
N SER A 136 -59.12 -24.65 -32.65
CA SER A 136 -58.79 -25.69 -33.63
C SER A 136 -59.17 -27.11 -33.16
N VAL A 137 -59.19 -27.37 -31.85
CA VAL A 137 -59.71 -28.64 -31.28
C VAL A 137 -61.24 -28.70 -31.30
N LYS A 138 -61.95 -27.58 -31.05
CA LYS A 138 -63.41 -27.52 -31.21
C LYS A 138 -63.83 -27.70 -32.68
N SER A 139 -63.13 -27.06 -33.62
CA SER A 139 -63.35 -27.24 -35.07
C SER A 139 -63.03 -28.66 -35.57
N ARG A 140 -62.03 -29.34 -34.97
CA ARG A 140 -61.75 -30.76 -35.24
C ARG A 140 -62.77 -31.71 -34.62
N LYS A 141 -63.39 -31.39 -33.48
CA LYS A 141 -64.42 -32.25 -32.87
C LYS A 141 -65.73 -32.24 -33.67
N ASP A 142 -66.07 -31.13 -34.33
CA ASP A 142 -67.23 -31.05 -35.23
C ASP A 142 -66.99 -31.75 -36.58
N THR A 143 -65.75 -31.88 -37.04
CA THR A 143 -65.41 -32.57 -38.30
C THR A 143 -65.02 -34.05 -38.11
N ALA A 144 -64.57 -34.46 -36.93
CA ALA A 144 -64.20 -35.85 -36.64
C ALA A 144 -65.38 -36.82 -36.48
N ASN A 145 -66.62 -36.33 -36.29
CA ASN A 145 -67.80 -37.20 -36.09
C ASN A 145 -68.47 -37.69 -37.41
N LYS A 146 -67.98 -37.27 -38.60
CA LYS A 146 -68.59 -37.64 -39.90
C LYS A 146 -67.71 -38.49 -40.83
N GLN A 147 -66.45 -38.74 -40.49
CA GLN A 147 -65.51 -39.39 -41.42
C GLN A 147 -64.66 -40.44 -40.69
N ARG A 148 -65.29 -41.54 -40.24
CA ARG A 148 -64.56 -42.80 -39.99
C ARG A 148 -64.68 -43.68 -41.23
N LYS A 149 -63.62 -43.71 -42.04
CA LYS A 149 -63.34 -44.77 -43.03
C LYS A 149 -62.02 -45.44 -42.68
N PRO A 150 -61.86 -46.74 -42.97
CA PRO A 150 -60.76 -47.53 -42.46
C PRO A 150 -59.45 -47.25 -43.20
N PHE A 151 -58.41 -47.63 -42.49
CA PHE A 151 -56.97 -47.54 -42.71
C PHE A 151 -56.48 -47.94 -44.12
N ILE A 152 -55.59 -47.13 -44.73
CA ILE A 152 -54.52 -47.60 -45.64
C ILE A 152 -53.23 -46.84 -45.33
N SER A 153 -52.17 -47.61 -45.13
CA SER A 153 -50.81 -47.22 -44.75
C SER A 153 -49.98 -46.77 -45.95
N THR A 154 -49.48 -45.53 -45.91
CA THR A 154 -48.23 -45.13 -46.60
C THR A 154 -47.51 -44.08 -45.75
N VAL A 155 -46.39 -44.48 -45.14
CA VAL A 155 -45.49 -43.59 -44.39
C VAL A 155 -44.49 -42.96 -45.36
N ARG A 156 -44.51 -41.62 -45.51
CA ARG A 156 -43.32 -40.82 -45.85
C ARG A 156 -43.35 -39.41 -45.24
N ALA A 157 -42.21 -39.09 -44.63
CA ALA A 157 -41.56 -37.80 -44.34
C ALA A 157 -42.20 -36.80 -43.36
N GLY A 158 -41.39 -36.36 -42.38
CA GLY A 158 -41.69 -35.22 -41.51
C GLY A 158 -40.73 -35.10 -40.33
N THR A 159 -39.59 -34.46 -40.54
CA THR A 159 -38.56 -34.04 -39.59
C THR A 159 -39.06 -33.62 -38.21
N PHE A 160 -38.57 -34.29 -37.17
CA PHE A 160 -38.67 -33.82 -35.80
C PHE A 160 -37.77 -32.59 -35.60
N TYR A 161 -38.36 -31.51 -35.09
CA TYR A 161 -37.63 -30.35 -34.57
C TYR A 161 -36.80 -30.80 -33.36
N GLN A 162 -35.48 -30.88 -33.51
CA GLN A 162 -34.56 -30.99 -32.38
C GLN A 162 -34.16 -29.57 -31.91
N PRO A 163 -34.16 -29.29 -30.60
CA PRO A 163 -33.60 -28.04 -30.08
C PRO A 163 -32.07 -28.04 -30.28
N PRO A 164 -31.42 -26.87 -30.40
CA PRO A 164 -30.00 -26.79 -30.72
C PRO A 164 -29.17 -27.34 -29.55
N LYS A 165 -28.65 -28.55 -29.71
CA LYS A 165 -27.65 -29.16 -28.82
C LYS A 165 -26.26 -28.67 -29.24
N CYS A 166 -25.78 -27.60 -28.61
CA CYS A 166 -24.37 -27.23 -28.70
C CYS A 166 -23.64 -27.80 -27.48
N CYS A 167 -23.01 -28.97 -27.67
CA CYS A 167 -22.01 -29.61 -26.81
C CYS A 167 -22.51 -30.49 -25.66
N GLU A 168 -23.03 -31.67 -25.99
CA GLU A 168 -22.77 -32.88 -25.22
C GLU A 168 -22.16 -33.93 -26.15
N GLN A 169 -20.85 -34.15 -26.05
CA GLN A 169 -20.25 -35.46 -26.35
C GLN A 169 -19.15 -35.71 -25.33
N GLY A 170 -19.53 -36.38 -24.24
CA GLY A 170 -18.64 -37.31 -23.58
C GLY A 170 -18.62 -38.62 -24.37
N GLY A 171 -17.40 -39.12 -24.62
CA GLY A 171 -17.13 -40.54 -24.81
C GLY A 171 -17.26 -41.11 -26.22
N MET A 172 -16.12 -41.30 -26.89
CA MET A 172 -15.59 -42.62 -27.27
C MET A 172 -14.18 -42.44 -27.87
N GLN A 173 -13.23 -43.25 -27.40
CA GLN A 173 -11.79 -43.22 -27.71
C GLN A 173 -11.47 -43.68 -29.13
N GLN A 174 -10.50 -43.02 -29.77
CA GLN A 174 -9.38 -43.63 -30.52
C GLN A 174 -8.26 -42.59 -30.78
N PRO A 175 -6.98 -43.01 -30.95
CA PRO A 175 -5.82 -42.16 -30.74
C PRO A 175 -5.37 -41.44 -32.03
N GLY A 176 -4.90 -40.19 -31.90
CA GLY A 176 -4.03 -39.57 -32.91
C GLY A 176 -4.63 -38.53 -33.86
N GLY A 177 -5.56 -37.68 -33.41
CA GLY A 177 -6.01 -36.51 -34.19
C GLY A 177 -6.51 -35.37 -33.30
N MET A 178 -6.01 -34.16 -33.54
CA MET A 178 -6.41 -32.94 -32.82
C MET A 178 -7.93 -32.71 -32.92
N PRO A 179 -8.60 -32.23 -31.84
CA PRO A 179 -10.05 -32.10 -31.83
C PRO A 179 -10.51 -30.94 -32.74
N PRO A 180 -11.67 -31.07 -33.41
CA PRO A 180 -12.21 -29.98 -34.22
C PRO A 180 -12.72 -28.87 -33.29
N THR A 181 -12.09 -27.69 -33.35
CA THR A 181 -12.57 -26.50 -32.65
C THR A 181 -13.81 -25.97 -33.37
N CYS A 182 -14.99 -26.12 -32.77
CA CYS A 182 -16.19 -25.52 -33.33
C CYS A 182 -16.13 -23.98 -33.15
N ARG A 183 -16.42 -23.24 -34.22
CA ARG A 183 -16.28 -21.77 -34.32
C ARG A 183 -17.52 -21.00 -33.80
N CYS A 184 -18.31 -21.58 -32.91
CA CYS A 184 -19.55 -20.94 -32.45
C CYS A 184 -19.30 -19.89 -31.34
N PRO A 185 -20.16 -18.86 -31.22
CA PRO A 185 -19.97 -17.74 -30.29
C PRO A 185 -19.90 -18.12 -28.80
N CYS A 186 -20.50 -19.25 -28.40
CA CYS A 186 -20.50 -19.71 -26.99
C CYS A 186 -19.17 -20.32 -26.52
N ASN A 187 -18.25 -20.65 -27.44
CA ASN A 187 -16.93 -21.17 -27.09
C ASN A 187 -15.83 -20.08 -27.14
N GLN A 188 -16.01 -19.01 -27.93
CA GLN A 188 -15.04 -17.91 -27.99
C GLN A 188 -15.00 -17.11 -26.67
N MET A 189 -16.16 -16.85 -26.03
CA MET A 189 -16.18 -16.24 -24.70
C MET A 189 -15.47 -17.11 -23.66
N LYS A 190 -15.73 -18.42 -23.65
CA LYS A 190 -15.07 -19.35 -22.72
C LYS A 190 -13.57 -19.44 -22.93
N GLN A 191 -13.09 -19.38 -24.17
CA GLN A 191 -11.65 -19.44 -24.44
C GLN A 191 -10.92 -18.16 -23.98
N VAL A 192 -11.55 -17.00 -24.13
CA VAL A 192 -11.01 -15.72 -23.63
C VAL A 192 -11.02 -15.69 -22.10
N ASP A 193 -12.09 -16.17 -21.46
CA ASP A 193 -12.19 -16.23 -20.00
C ASP A 193 -11.15 -17.20 -19.40
N VAL A 194 -10.93 -18.35 -20.04
CA VAL A 194 -9.90 -19.31 -19.62
C VAL A 194 -8.49 -18.72 -19.78
N LEU A 195 -8.21 -17.97 -20.85
CA LEU A 195 -6.90 -17.33 -21.03
C LEU A 195 -6.63 -16.25 -19.98
N HIS A 196 -7.63 -15.44 -19.63
CA HIS A 196 -7.48 -14.46 -18.55
C HIS A 196 -7.29 -15.13 -17.19
N GLU A 197 -7.99 -16.23 -16.92
CA GLU A 197 -7.84 -16.97 -15.68
C GLU A 197 -6.47 -17.66 -15.57
N VAL A 198 -5.94 -18.20 -16.68
CA VAL A 198 -4.58 -18.75 -16.73
C VAL A 198 -3.53 -17.67 -16.47
N GLU A 199 -3.68 -16.48 -17.05
CA GLU A 199 -2.75 -15.38 -16.81
C GLU A 199 -2.84 -14.87 -15.36
N ARG A 200 -4.05 -14.78 -14.80
CA ARG A 200 -4.26 -14.44 -13.38
C ARG A 200 -3.56 -15.42 -12.45
N LEU A 201 -3.74 -16.72 -12.67
CA LEU A 201 -3.11 -17.78 -11.89
C LEU A 201 -1.59 -17.79 -12.04
N ARG A 202 -1.07 -17.44 -13.23
CA ARG A 202 0.38 -17.33 -13.46
C ARG A 202 1.00 -16.20 -12.64
N VAL A 203 0.36 -15.03 -12.61
CA VAL A 203 0.80 -13.88 -11.80
C VAL A 203 0.73 -14.22 -10.30
N GLU A 204 -0.33 -14.88 -9.86
CA GLU A 204 -0.49 -15.31 -8.47
C GLU A 204 0.61 -16.30 -8.05
N THR A 205 0.93 -17.28 -8.91
CA THR A 205 2.01 -18.24 -8.68
C THR A 205 3.38 -17.54 -8.61
N GLN A 206 3.63 -16.56 -9.48
CA GLN A 206 4.88 -15.80 -9.48
C GLN A 206 5.05 -14.97 -8.20
N ASN A 207 3.95 -14.38 -7.70
CA ASN A 207 3.96 -13.64 -6.44
C ASN A 207 4.21 -14.57 -5.24
N GLN A 208 3.54 -15.72 -5.21
CA GLN A 208 3.78 -16.73 -4.17
C GLN A 208 5.22 -17.24 -4.18
N GLN A 209 5.81 -17.46 -5.36
CA GLN A 209 7.23 -17.84 -5.49
C GLN A 209 8.15 -16.75 -4.93
N GLY A 210 7.89 -15.47 -5.20
CA GLY A 210 8.65 -14.36 -4.63
C GLY A 210 8.59 -14.29 -3.10
N VAL A 211 7.43 -14.59 -2.50
CA VAL A 211 7.28 -14.70 -1.05
C VAL A 211 8.07 -15.89 -0.49
N ILE A 212 8.03 -17.05 -1.17
CA ILE A 212 8.81 -18.23 -0.77
C ILE A 212 10.31 -17.93 -0.82
N ASP A 213 10.78 -17.24 -1.86
CA ASP A 213 12.20 -16.89 -2.00
C ASP A 213 12.65 -15.88 -0.94
N ALA A 214 11.79 -14.90 -0.60
CA ALA A 214 12.04 -13.97 0.50
C ALA A 214 12.12 -14.68 1.86
N LEU A 215 11.23 -15.63 2.13
CA LEU A 215 11.26 -16.44 3.35
C LEU A 215 12.47 -17.38 3.38
N LYS A 216 12.85 -17.99 2.26
CA LYS A 216 14.08 -18.79 2.15
C LYS A 216 15.33 -17.96 2.41
N ASN A 217 15.37 -16.70 1.96
CA ASN A 217 16.49 -15.80 2.25
C ASN A 217 16.56 -15.42 3.73
N GLN A 218 15.42 -15.27 4.42
CA GLN A 218 15.38 -15.03 5.86
C GLN A 218 15.81 -16.27 6.67
N VAL A 219 15.42 -17.47 6.22
CA VAL A 219 15.79 -18.75 6.88
C VAL A 219 17.24 -19.14 6.57
N GLY A 220 17.73 -18.90 5.35
CA GLY A 220 19.11 -19.16 4.93
C GLY A 220 20.13 -18.15 5.46
N GLY A 221 19.71 -16.92 5.77
CA GLY A 221 20.53 -15.89 6.41
C GLY A 221 20.68 -16.02 7.93
N GLY A 222 19.89 -16.88 8.57
CA GLY A 222 19.88 -17.09 10.03
C GLY A 222 20.64 -18.32 10.53
N GLY A 223 21.24 -19.12 9.65
CA GLY A 223 21.85 -20.42 9.97
C GLY A 223 23.38 -20.43 10.08
N GLY A 224 24.00 -19.33 10.50
CA GLY A 224 25.46 -19.22 10.53
C GLY A 224 25.97 -18.28 11.63
N ASN A 225 25.64 -18.56 12.89
CA ASN A 225 26.49 -18.21 14.06
C ASN A 225 25.90 -18.80 15.35
N GLU A 226 25.87 -20.13 15.44
CA GLU A 226 25.94 -20.81 16.73
C GLU A 226 26.95 -21.94 16.60
N LEU A 227 28.17 -21.67 17.08
CA LEU A 227 29.19 -22.60 17.61
C LEU A 227 30.55 -21.92 17.45
N PHE A 228 31.13 -21.41 18.54
CA PHE A 228 32.32 -21.99 19.17
C PHE A 228 32.63 -21.22 20.46
N TYR A 229 33.14 -22.00 21.42
CA TYR A 229 33.61 -21.63 22.77
C TYR A 229 34.49 -20.38 22.82
#